data_AF-A0A3P8CKS6-F1
#
_entry.id   AF-A0A3P8CKS6-F1
#
_cell.length_a   1.000
_cell.length_b   1.000
_cell.length_c   1.000
_cell.angle_alpha   90.00
_cell.angle_beta   90.00
_cell.angle_gamma   90.00
#
_symmetry.space_group_name_H-M   'P 1'
#
loop_
_entity.id
_entity.type
_entity.pdbx_description
1 polymer ?
#
loop_
_entity_poly.entity_id
_entity_poly.type
_entity_poly.pdbx_seq_one_letter_code
_entity_poly.pdbx_strand_id
1 'polypeptide(L)'
;MSTSIKVSIFNTNVKTVLLYISKTSRTITIIIKIVQVFTNSCLRKILNIHWPDIIRNSLLWERTNQVPAEEEIRKRRWKCIEHISRKSPDCITKQALTWNLVGKRKKEKSKNTEIWEIVVDMKMMNSYCK
;
A
#
# COMPACT_ATOMS: atom_id res chain seq x y z
N MET A 1 29.81 -8.00 -1.18
CA MET A 1 28.67 -7.41 -0.43
C MET A 1 27.77 -8.50 0.09
N SER A 2 27.48 -8.50 1.38
CA SER A 2 26.52 -9.45 1.99
C SER A 2 25.10 -9.22 1.48
N THR A 3 24.28 -10.29 1.53
CA THR A 3 22.86 -10.25 1.14
C THR A 3 22.07 -9.25 1.97
N SER A 4 22.36 -9.13 3.27
CA SER A 4 21.72 -8.18 4.19
C SER A 4 21.92 -6.72 3.78
N ILE A 5 23.13 -6.35 3.34
CA ILE A 5 23.40 -4.98 2.90
C ILE A 5 22.68 -4.69 1.57
N LYS A 6 22.65 -5.65 0.64
CA LYS A 6 21.90 -5.49 -0.64
C LYS A 6 20.40 -5.30 -0.41
N VAL A 7 19.80 -6.07 0.51
CA VAL A 7 18.38 -5.92 0.89
C VAL A 7 18.14 -4.55 1.53
N SER A 8 19.03 -4.08 2.40
CA SER A 8 18.94 -2.75 3.00
C SER A 8 18.96 -1.62 1.96
N ILE A 9 19.89 -1.67 1.00
CA ILE A 9 19.96 -0.70 -0.11
C ILE A 9 18.69 -0.71 -0.95
N PHE A 10 18.18 -1.89 -1.28
CA PHE A 10 16.91 -2.03 -2.00
C PHE A 10 15.74 -1.40 -1.22
N ASN A 11 15.67 -1.65 0.09
CA ASN A 11 14.62 -1.12 0.94
C ASN A 11 14.67 0.42 1.03
N THR A 12 15.85 1.01 1.09
CA THR A 12 16.02 2.46 1.22
C THR A 12 15.77 3.19 -0.09
N ASN A 13 16.27 2.65 -1.22
CA ASN A 13 16.26 3.39 -2.49
C ASN A 13 15.07 3.05 -3.38
N VAL A 14 14.72 1.77 -3.49
CA VAL A 14 13.70 1.30 -4.44
C VAL A 14 12.35 1.15 -3.76
N LYS A 15 12.32 0.51 -2.59
CA LYS A 15 11.07 0.23 -1.88
C LYS A 15 10.37 1.51 -1.42
N THR A 16 11.12 2.51 -0.97
CA THR A 16 10.57 3.82 -0.57
C THR A 16 9.81 4.52 -1.69
N VAL A 17 10.36 4.51 -2.91
CA VAL A 17 9.76 5.11 -4.11
C VAL A 17 8.48 4.37 -4.52
N LEU A 18 8.53 3.03 -4.56
CA LEU A 18 7.35 2.21 -4.86
C LEU A 18 6.20 2.46 -3.87
N LEU A 19 6.53 2.55 -2.58
CA LEU A 19 5.57 2.81 -1.51
C LEU A 19 5.02 4.24 -1.54
N TYR A 20 5.76 5.20 -2.09
CA TYR A 20 5.27 6.56 -2.28
C TYR A 20 4.24 6.63 -3.41
N ILE A 21 4.56 6.01 -4.55
CA ILE A 21 3.66 5.95 -5.72
C ILE A 21 2.36 5.21 -5.37
N SER A 22 2.46 4.11 -4.61
CA SER A 22 1.28 3.34 -4.20
C SER A 22 0.40 4.05 -3.18
N LYS A 23 0.96 5.00 -2.42
CA LYS A 23 0.20 5.79 -1.44
C LYS A 23 -0.72 6.81 -2.11
N THR A 24 -0.31 7.39 -3.23
CA THR A 24 -1.08 8.44 -3.93
C THR A 24 -1.99 7.91 -5.03
N SER A 25 -1.92 6.61 -5.32
CA SER A 25 -2.64 6.05 -6.45
C SER A 25 -4.05 5.55 -6.11
N ARG A 26 -4.89 5.61 -7.14
CA ARG A 26 -6.33 5.35 -7.12
C ARG A 26 -6.66 3.86 -7.07
N THR A 27 -5.91 3.01 -7.77
CA THR A 27 -6.24 1.57 -7.91
C THR A 27 -5.31 0.66 -7.11
N ILE A 28 -5.76 0.33 -5.90
CA ILE A 28 -4.90 -0.17 -4.81
C ILE A 28 -4.57 -1.64 -4.97
N THR A 29 -5.56 -2.46 -5.29
CA THR A 29 -5.40 -3.90 -5.47
C THR A 29 -4.47 -4.24 -6.61
N ILE A 30 -4.52 -3.49 -7.72
CA ILE A 30 -3.64 -3.66 -8.87
C ILE A 30 -2.21 -3.27 -8.50
N ILE A 31 -2.02 -2.13 -7.84
CA ILE A 31 -0.69 -1.63 -7.49
C ILE A 31 -0.02 -2.51 -6.44
N ILE A 32 -0.77 -2.97 -5.44
CA ILE A 32 -0.26 -3.93 -4.45
C ILE A 32 0.27 -5.18 -5.15
N LYS A 33 -0.49 -5.74 -6.10
CA LYS A 33 -0.06 -6.91 -6.87
C LYS A 33 1.21 -6.63 -7.68
N ILE A 34 1.27 -5.50 -8.38
CA ILE A 34 2.44 -5.12 -9.19
C ILE A 34 3.68 -4.94 -8.31
N VAL A 35 3.55 -4.17 -7.22
CA VAL A 35 4.63 -3.93 -6.26
C VAL A 35 5.09 -5.24 -5.64
N GLN A 36 4.17 -6.12 -5.24
CA GLN A 36 4.51 -7.41 -4.64
C GLN A 36 5.28 -8.31 -5.60
N VAL A 37 4.84 -8.43 -6.87
CA VAL A 37 5.52 -9.22 -7.89
C VAL A 37 6.91 -8.65 -8.17
N PHE A 38 7.02 -7.33 -8.32
CA PHE A 38 8.29 -6.65 -8.54
C PHE A 38 9.26 -6.86 -7.37
N THR A 39 8.81 -6.63 -6.14
CA THR A 39 9.62 -6.84 -4.93
C THR A 39 10.08 -8.29 -4.81
N ASN A 40 9.21 -9.27 -5.03
CA ASN A 40 9.58 -10.69 -4.98
C ASN A 40 10.63 -11.05 -6.04
N SER A 41 10.52 -10.50 -7.25
CA SER A 41 11.51 -10.69 -8.31
C SER A 41 12.87 -10.11 -7.92
N CYS A 42 12.90 -8.89 -7.37
CA CYS A 42 14.14 -8.27 -6.88
C CYS A 42 14.78 -9.08 -5.74
N LEU A 43 13.99 -9.54 -4.77
CA LEU A 43 14.51 -10.33 -3.64
C LEU A 43 15.11 -11.66 -4.10
N ARG A 44 14.49 -12.34 -5.07
CA ARG A 44 15.05 -13.58 -5.65
C ARG A 44 16.38 -13.34 -6.34
N LYS A 45 16.51 -12.24 -7.10
CA LYS A 45 17.79 -11.82 -7.70
C LYS A 45 18.85 -11.48 -6.65
N ILE A 46 18.47 -10.81 -5.56
CA ILE A 46 19.39 -10.45 -4.47
C ILE A 46 19.90 -11.69 -3.73
N LEU A 47 19.04 -12.69 -3.52
CA LEU A 47 19.40 -13.98 -2.92
C LEU A 47 20.05 -14.96 -3.90
N ASN A 48 20.27 -14.54 -5.16
CA ASN A 48 20.86 -15.36 -6.22
C ASN A 48 20.10 -16.67 -6.50
N ILE A 49 18.78 -16.69 -6.28
CA ILE A 49 17.95 -17.87 -6.53
C ILE A 49 17.66 -17.98 -8.02
N HIS A 50 18.09 -19.07 -8.63
CA HIS A 50 17.90 -19.37 -10.05
C HIS A 50 16.98 -20.58 -10.20
N TRP A 51 16.36 -20.70 -11.38
CA TRP A 51 15.74 -21.97 -11.74
C TRP A 51 16.84 -23.06 -11.73
N PRO A 52 16.65 -24.24 -11.12
CA PRO A 52 15.39 -24.91 -10.72
C PRO A 52 14.97 -24.73 -9.25
N ASP A 53 15.59 -23.84 -8.48
CA ASP A 53 15.27 -23.66 -7.05
C ASP A 53 13.90 -22.98 -6.84
N ILE A 54 12.89 -23.78 -6.51
CA ILE A 54 11.54 -23.29 -6.21
C ILE A 54 11.44 -22.94 -4.72
N ILE A 55 11.56 -21.65 -4.42
CA ILE A 55 11.30 -21.11 -3.07
C ILE A 55 9.87 -20.57 -2.96
N ARG A 56 9.20 -20.95 -1.87
CA ARG A 56 7.92 -20.37 -1.46
C ARG A 56 8.10 -18.89 -1.08
N ASN A 57 7.13 -18.04 -1.42
CA ASN A 57 7.21 -16.60 -1.12
C ASN A 57 7.28 -16.31 0.39
N SER A 58 6.64 -17.12 1.24
CA SER A 58 6.72 -16.97 2.70
C SER A 58 8.16 -17.14 3.22
N LEU A 59 8.86 -18.18 2.77
CA LEU A 59 10.25 -18.44 3.15
C LEU A 59 11.21 -17.36 2.62
N LEU A 60 10.92 -16.80 1.44
CA LEU A 60 11.66 -15.66 0.87
C LEU A 60 11.58 -14.44 1.80
N TRP A 61 10.39 -14.15 2.32
CA TRP A 61 10.15 -13.02 3.22
C TRP A 61 10.78 -13.23 4.60
N GLU A 62 10.71 -14.44 5.14
CA GLU A 62 11.35 -14.82 6.40
C GLU A 62 12.87 -14.62 6.35
N ARG A 63 13.53 -15.12 5.29
CA ARG A 63 14.98 -14.96 5.10
C ARG A 63 15.43 -13.51 4.93
N THR A 64 14.55 -12.64 4.45
CA THR A 64 14.86 -11.23 4.17
C THR A 64 14.30 -10.28 5.23
N ASN A 65 13.65 -10.82 6.28
CA ASN A 65 12.90 -10.07 7.28
C ASN A 65 11.95 -9.03 6.65
N GLN A 66 11.33 -9.38 5.53
CA GLN A 66 10.43 -8.49 4.79
C GLN A 66 8.98 -8.78 5.11
N VAL A 67 8.17 -7.72 5.08
CA VAL A 67 6.71 -7.78 5.21
C VAL A 67 6.08 -7.71 3.81
N PRO A 68 4.95 -8.39 3.56
CA PRO A 68 4.20 -8.23 2.32
C PRO A 68 3.90 -6.76 1.99
N ALA A 69 3.96 -6.40 0.71
CA ALA A 69 3.78 -5.03 0.23
C ALA A 69 2.38 -4.48 0.59
N GLU A 70 1.37 -5.36 0.59
CA GLU A 70 0.01 -5.03 0.99
C GLU A 70 -0.05 -4.42 2.39
N GLU A 71 0.59 -5.07 3.36
CA GLU A 71 0.54 -4.66 4.76
C GLU A 71 1.30 -3.34 4.99
N GLU A 72 2.44 -3.14 4.32
CA GLU A 72 3.17 -1.88 4.39
C GLU A 72 2.40 -0.70 3.77
N ILE A 73 1.80 -0.90 2.60
CA ILE A 73 1.00 0.13 1.89
C ILE A 73 -0.20 0.52 2.76
N ARG A 74 -0.89 -0.49 3.32
CA ARG A 74 -2.03 -0.30 4.22
C ARG A 74 -1.65 0.48 5.47
N LYS A 75 -0.55 0.09 6.15
CA LYS A 75 -0.04 0.79 7.34
C LYS A 75 0.32 2.24 7.05
N ARG A 76 0.94 2.52 5.89
CA ARG A 76 1.27 3.89 5.47
C ARG A 76 0.01 4.71 5.21
N ARG A 77 -0.98 4.16 4.51
CA ARG A 77 -2.26 4.84 4.26
C ARG A 77 -3.02 5.14 5.55
N TRP A 78 -3.08 4.20 6.48
CA TRP A 78 -3.68 4.42 7.79
C TRP A 78 -3.01 5.58 8.53
N LYS A 79 -1.68 5.60 8.62
CA LYS A 79 -0.94 6.75 9.20
C LYS A 79 -1.29 8.07 8.52
N CYS A 80 -1.63 8.07 7.23
CA CYS A 80 -2.04 9.28 6.52
C CYS A 80 -3.46 9.72 6.87
N ILE A 81 -4.40 8.77 6.93
CA ILE A 81 -5.77 9.03 7.36
C ILE A 81 -5.79 9.54 8.81
N GLU A 82 -5.00 8.90 9.67
CA GLU A 82 -4.81 9.32 11.06
C GLU A 82 -4.23 10.74 11.15
N HIS A 83 -3.20 11.06 10.35
CA HIS A 83 -2.63 12.40 10.29
C HIS A 83 -3.66 13.45 9.81
N ILE A 84 -4.46 13.13 8.78
CA ILE A 84 -5.54 14.01 8.30
C ILE A 84 -6.62 14.19 9.36
N SER A 85 -7.00 13.12 10.05
CA SER A 85 -8.02 13.14 11.10
C SER A 85 -7.63 14.03 12.29
N ARG A 86 -6.34 14.11 12.61
CA ARG A 86 -5.82 15.00 13.67
C ARG A 86 -5.78 16.49 13.28
N LYS A 87 -6.00 16.87 12.01
CA LYS A 87 -6.04 18.28 11.60
C LYS A 87 -7.27 19.01 12.17
N SER A 88 -7.24 20.35 12.15
CA SER A 88 -8.38 21.18 12.56
C SER A 88 -9.62 20.90 11.70
N PRO A 89 -10.84 21.07 12.24
CA PRO A 89 -12.09 20.84 11.50
C PRO A 89 -12.25 21.76 10.28
N ASP A 90 -11.59 22.92 10.28
CA ASP A 90 -11.61 23.88 9.17
C ASP A 90 -10.67 23.48 8.03
N CYS A 91 -9.81 22.48 8.22
CA CYS A 91 -8.88 22.05 7.20
C CYS A 91 -9.62 21.31 6.07
N ILE A 92 -9.52 21.84 4.85
CA ILE A 92 -10.11 21.29 3.62
C ILE A 92 -9.84 19.78 3.47
N THR A 93 -8.64 19.32 3.82
CA THR A 93 -8.28 17.89 3.74
C THR A 93 -9.04 17.00 4.73
N LYS A 94 -9.37 17.50 5.92
CA LYS A 94 -10.19 16.79 6.91
C LYS A 94 -11.66 16.80 6.51
N GLN A 95 -12.14 17.94 6.00
CA GLN A 95 -13.49 18.06 5.45
C GLN A 95 -13.71 17.14 4.24
N ALA A 96 -12.71 17.02 3.36
CA ALA A 96 -12.73 16.10 2.22
C ALA A 96 -12.77 14.63 2.67
N LEU A 97 -12.16 14.29 3.81
CA LEU A 97 -12.20 12.93 4.39
C LEU A 97 -13.58 12.59 4.96
N THR A 98 -14.25 13.55 5.62
CA THR A 98 -15.61 13.39 6.18
C THR A 98 -16.73 13.62 5.17
N TRP A 99 -16.40 13.94 3.91
CA TRP A 99 -17.35 14.13 2.84
C TRP A 99 -18.04 12.80 2.47
N ASN A 100 -18.98 12.37 3.30
CA ASN A 100 -19.90 11.27 3.01
C ASN A 100 -21.02 11.75 2.08
N LEU A 101 -21.48 10.83 1.21
CA LEU A 101 -22.49 10.89 0.14
C LEU A 101 -23.92 11.26 0.60
N VAL A 102 -24.09 12.06 1.67
CA VAL A 102 -25.39 12.45 2.23
C VAL A 102 -25.88 13.70 1.51
N GLY A 103 -26.31 13.50 0.27
CA GLY A 103 -26.93 14.55 -0.52
C GLY A 103 -27.53 13.96 -1.77
N LYS A 104 -28.83 13.67 -1.73
CA LYS A 104 -29.61 13.42 -2.95
C LYS A 104 -29.52 14.69 -3.84
N ARG A 105 -28.63 14.70 -4.83
CA ARG A 105 -28.69 15.65 -5.96
C ARG A 105 -28.79 14.89 -7.28
N LYS A 106 -29.43 15.55 -8.25
CA LYS A 106 -29.79 15.03 -9.56
C LYS A 106 -28.60 14.36 -10.25
N LYS A 107 -28.91 13.28 -10.95
CA LYS A 107 -28.01 12.30 -11.56
C LYS A 107 -27.19 12.94 -12.70
N GLU A 108 -26.17 13.71 -12.34
CA GLU A 108 -25.07 14.06 -13.24
C GLU A 108 -23.92 13.07 -13.01
N LYS A 109 -23.52 12.39 -14.08
CA LYS A 109 -22.60 11.25 -14.05
C LYS A 109 -21.16 11.74 -13.86
N SER A 110 -20.70 11.95 -12.62
CA SER A 110 -19.27 12.07 -12.31
C SER A 110 -18.92 11.83 -10.82
N LYS A 111 -17.69 11.32 -10.57
CA LYS A 111 -16.92 11.37 -9.31
C LYS A 111 -17.31 10.52 -8.09
N ASN A 112 -18.14 9.49 -8.21
CA ASN A 112 -18.45 8.59 -7.09
C ASN A 112 -17.44 7.43 -6.90
N THR A 113 -16.69 7.02 -7.92
CA THR A 113 -15.76 5.86 -7.84
C THR A 113 -14.62 6.04 -6.82
N GLU A 114 -14.08 7.25 -6.69
CA GLU A 114 -12.94 7.56 -5.78
C GLU A 114 -13.33 7.43 -4.30
N ILE A 115 -14.56 7.81 -3.95
CA ILE A 115 -15.08 7.70 -2.59
C ILE A 115 -15.39 6.23 -2.26
N TRP A 116 -15.92 5.47 -3.23
CA TRP A 116 -16.15 4.03 -3.06
C TRP A 116 -14.85 3.25 -2.81
N GLU A 117 -13.74 3.62 -3.46
CA GLU A 117 -12.44 2.98 -3.22
C GLU A 117 -11.93 3.23 -1.79
N ILE A 118 -12.06 4.45 -1.27
CA ILE A 118 -11.72 4.79 0.13
C ILE A 118 -12.64 4.08 1.12
N VAL A 119 -13.93 3.96 0.81
CA VAL A 119 -14.91 3.25 1.64
C VAL A 119 -14.68 1.73 1.62
N VAL A 120 -14.31 1.18 0.46
CA VAL A 120 -13.92 -0.24 0.32
C VAL A 120 -12.64 -0.50 1.10
N ASP A 121 -11.64 0.40 1.04
CA ASP A 121 -10.45 0.35 1.89
C ASP A 121 -10.83 0.34 3.37
N MET A 122 -11.65 1.29 3.83
CA MET A 122 -12.11 1.34 5.22
C MET A 122 -12.81 0.04 5.64
N LYS A 123 -13.68 -0.53 4.79
CA LYS A 123 -14.39 -1.79 5.06
C LYS A 123 -13.46 -3.01 5.10
N MET A 124 -12.53 -3.12 4.16
CA MET A 124 -11.55 -4.21 4.13
C MET A 124 -10.49 -4.08 5.24
N MET A 125 -10.31 -2.89 5.81
CA MET A 125 -9.37 -2.64 6.89
C MET A 125 -9.96 -2.87 8.28
N ASN A 126 -11.29 -2.81 8.44
CA ASN A 126 -11.99 -3.03 9.72
C ASN A 126 -11.92 -4.49 10.21
N SER A 127 -11.55 -5.44 9.35
CA SER A 127 -11.33 -6.84 9.73
C SER A 127 -10.01 -7.09 10.49
N TYR A 128 -9.11 -6.10 10.55
CA TYR A 128 -7.81 -6.19 11.25
C TYR A 128 -7.77 -5.46 12.60
N CYS A 129 -8.83 -4.72 12.94
CA CYS A 129 -9.00 -4.09 14.26
C CYS A 129 -9.69 -5.02 15.28
N LYS A 130 -9.69 -6.34 15.02
CA LYS A 130 -10.21 -7.37 15.92
C LYS A 130 -9.06 -8.11 16.57
#